data_AF-Q7XZ59-F1
#
_entry.id   AF-Q7XZ59-F1
#
_cell.length_a   1.000
_cell.length_b   1.000
_cell.length_c   1.000
_cell.angle_alpha   90.00
_cell.angle_beta   90.00
_cell.angle_gamma   90.00
#
_symmetry.space_group_name_H-M   'P 1'
#
loop_
_entity.id
_entity.type
_entity.pdbx_description
1 polymer ?
#
loop_
_entity_poly.entity_id
_entity_poly.type
_entity_poly.pdbx_seq_one_letter_code
_entity_poly.pdbx_strand_id
1 'polypeptide(L)'
;MFASTLIATALFVCTVHMQTASAALNSVDQEAQRRLSARIVNGTLASADVKRHFVTILTFELTETRFPARVCGGVLVARQWVLTAGSCFYFGLSGSADVARTRVYLEEENPTGGNEARGGRGVLGIYTHGSYQGGFRRVRAGLL
;
A
#
# COMPACT_ATOMS: atom_id res chain seq x y z
N MET A 1 -17.93 -50.14 -24.58
CA MET A 1 -17.39 -49.19 -25.58
C MET A 1 -17.90 -47.76 -25.39
N PHE A 2 -19.18 -47.53 -25.05
CA PHE A 2 -19.73 -46.18 -24.85
C PHE A 2 -19.24 -45.40 -23.61
N ALA A 3 -18.88 -46.09 -22.52
CA ALA A 3 -18.38 -45.43 -21.31
C ALA A 3 -16.98 -44.82 -21.50
N SER A 4 -16.11 -45.48 -22.26
CA SER A 4 -14.74 -45.03 -22.51
C SER A 4 -14.68 -43.77 -23.39
N THR A 5 -15.60 -43.63 -24.34
CA THR A 5 -15.70 -42.45 -25.22
C THR A 5 -16.25 -41.23 -24.48
N LEU A 6 -17.19 -41.41 -23.56
CA LEU A 6 -17.71 -40.34 -22.69
C LEU A 6 -16.64 -39.77 -21.73
N ILE A 7 -15.78 -40.64 -21.19
CA ILE A 7 -14.68 -40.21 -20.32
C ILE A 7 -13.64 -39.42 -21.13
N ALA A 8 -13.31 -39.87 -22.34
CA ALA A 8 -12.34 -39.19 -23.20
C ALA A 8 -12.81 -37.79 -23.63
N THR A 9 -14.09 -37.62 -23.97
CA THR A 9 -14.63 -36.31 -24.35
C THR A 9 -14.72 -35.36 -23.15
N ALA A 10 -15.08 -35.86 -21.96
CA ALA A 10 -15.10 -35.06 -20.74
C ALA A 10 -13.72 -34.51 -20.37
N LEU A 11 -12.67 -35.35 -20.46
CA LEU A 11 -11.29 -34.93 -20.21
C LEU A 11 -10.83 -33.87 -21.22
N PHE A 12 -11.15 -34.05 -22.52
CA PHE A 12 -10.81 -33.08 -23.56
C PHE A 12 -11.48 -31.72 -23.31
N VAL A 13 -12.78 -31.71 -23.03
CA VAL A 13 -13.53 -30.48 -22.71
C VAL A 13 -12.95 -29.78 -21.46
N CYS A 14 -12.56 -30.54 -20.45
CA CYS A 14 -11.95 -30.00 -19.22
C CYS A 14 -10.59 -29.35 -19.50
N THR A 15 -9.74 -29.99 -20.30
CA THR A 15 -8.43 -29.43 -20.69
C THR A 15 -8.56 -28.15 -21.52
N VAL A 16 -9.52 -28.09 -22.45
CA VAL A 16 -9.80 -26.89 -23.24
C VAL A 16 -10.31 -25.75 -22.35
N HIS A 17 -11.18 -26.04 -21.37
CA HIS A 17 -11.64 -25.04 -20.40
C HIS A 17 -10.51 -24.54 -19.48
N MET A 18 -9.59 -25.42 -19.07
CA MET A 18 -8.43 -25.01 -18.28
C MET A 18 -7.44 -24.14 -19.09
N GLN A 19 -7.29 -24.41 -20.40
CA GLN A 19 -6.45 -23.61 -21.29
C GLN A 19 -7.04 -22.22 -21.57
N THR A 20 -8.35 -22.08 -21.72
CA THR A 20 -8.99 -20.78 -21.92
C THR A 20 -8.96 -19.92 -20.65
N ALA A 21 -9.13 -20.53 -19.47
CA ALA A 21 -9.04 -19.83 -18.18
C ALA A 21 -7.65 -19.25 -17.92
N SER A 22 -6.58 -19.99 -18.24
CA SER A 22 -5.19 -19.50 -18.10
C SER A 22 -4.84 -18.41 -19.12
N ALA A 23 -5.33 -18.51 -20.36
CA ALA A 23 -5.16 -17.46 -21.37
C ALA A 23 -5.84 -16.13 -21.00
N ALA A 24 -7.00 -16.19 -20.34
CA ALA A 24 -7.72 -15.02 -19.86
C ALA A 24 -7.00 -14.29 -18.70
N LEU A 25 -6.35 -15.04 -17.79
CA LEU A 25 -5.53 -14.44 -16.73
C LEU A 25 -4.29 -13.73 -17.31
N ASN A 26 -3.66 -14.33 -18.32
CA ASN A 26 -2.50 -13.73 -18.98
C ASN A 26 -2.83 -12.44 -19.75
N SER A 27 -4.03 -12.34 -20.35
CA SER A 27 -4.42 -11.13 -21.08
C SER A 27 -4.76 -9.96 -20.16
N VAL A 28 -5.32 -10.23 -18.97
CA VAL A 28 -5.56 -9.21 -17.93
C VAL A 28 -4.24 -8.63 -17.41
N ASP A 29 -3.24 -9.47 -17.16
CA ASP A 29 -1.90 -9.04 -16.74
C ASP A 29 -1.21 -8.18 -17.83
N GLN A 30 -1.33 -8.57 -19.10
CA GLN A 30 -0.79 -7.81 -20.23
C GLN A 30 -1.43 -6.44 -20.44
N GLU A 31 -2.75 -6.32 -20.26
CA GLU A 31 -3.46 -5.03 -20.37
C GLU A 31 -3.08 -4.10 -19.20
N ALA A 32 -2.92 -4.64 -17.99
CA ALA A 32 -2.41 -3.88 -16.84
C ALA A 32 -0.99 -3.34 -17.12
N GLN A 33 -0.12 -4.16 -17.71
CA GLN A 33 1.23 -3.77 -18.11
C GLN A 33 1.24 -2.68 -19.20
N ARG A 34 0.34 -2.77 -20.19
CA ARG A 34 0.20 -1.79 -21.29
C ARG A 34 -0.38 -0.44 -20.82
N ARG A 35 -1.20 -0.42 -19.77
CA ARG A 35 -1.69 0.84 -19.19
C ARG A 35 -0.62 1.57 -18.38
N LEU A 36 0.36 0.86 -17.85
CA LEU A 36 1.51 1.43 -17.12
C LEU A 36 2.56 2.06 -18.05
N SER A 37 2.54 1.75 -19.36
CA SER A 37 3.61 2.12 -20.29
C SER A 37 3.58 3.57 -20.82
N ALA A 38 2.73 4.46 -20.31
CA ALA A 38 2.68 5.84 -20.81
C ALA A 38 3.85 6.72 -20.33
N ARG A 39 4.50 6.46 -19.18
CA ARG A 39 5.74 7.16 -18.76
C ARG A 39 6.42 6.54 -17.53
N ILE A 40 6.83 5.29 -17.62
CA ILE A 40 7.76 4.66 -16.67
C ILE A 40 8.88 4.03 -17.52
N VAL A 41 10.08 4.62 -17.48
CA VAL A 41 11.23 4.10 -18.26
C VAL A 41 12.03 3.16 -17.37
N ASN A 42 12.22 1.92 -17.81
CA ASN A 42 13.01 0.88 -17.12
C ASN A 42 12.54 0.49 -15.71
N GLY A 43 11.30 0.82 -15.32
CA GLY A 43 10.71 0.30 -14.10
C GLY A 43 10.18 -1.11 -14.32
N THR A 44 10.52 -2.04 -13.43
CA THR A 44 9.89 -3.37 -13.36
C THR A 44 9.06 -3.46 -12.08
N LEU A 45 8.06 -4.35 -12.07
CA LEU A 45 7.34 -4.68 -10.84
C LEU A 45 8.34 -5.21 -9.82
N ALA A 46 8.51 -4.49 -8.71
CA ALA A 46 9.42 -4.89 -7.65
C ALA A 46 8.83 -6.09 -6.89
N SER A 47 9.61 -7.17 -6.79
CA SER A 47 9.27 -8.36 -6.00
C SER A 47 9.25 -8.04 -4.50
N ALA A 48 8.45 -8.81 -3.74
CA ALA A 48 8.32 -8.62 -2.28
C ALA A 48 9.68 -8.62 -1.56
N ASP A 49 10.61 -9.44 -2.05
CA ASP A 49 11.97 -9.57 -1.52
C ASP A 49 12.77 -8.26 -1.54
N VAL A 50 12.62 -7.45 -2.58
CA VAL A 50 13.33 -6.17 -2.71
C VAL A 50 12.68 -5.10 -1.84
N LYS A 51 11.42 -5.30 -1.44
CA LYS A 51 10.61 -4.34 -0.66
C LYS A 51 10.61 -4.60 0.84
N ARG A 52 11.37 -5.57 1.36
CA ARG A 52 11.30 -5.99 2.78
C ARG A 52 11.35 -4.87 3.83
N HIS A 53 12.03 -3.77 3.52
CA HIS A 53 12.14 -2.64 4.44
C HIS A 53 11.13 -1.53 4.19
N PHE A 54 10.43 -1.53 3.05
CA PHE A 54 9.40 -0.54 2.75
C PHE A 54 8.18 -0.77 3.63
N VAL A 55 7.63 0.33 4.15
CA VAL A 55 6.41 0.30 4.96
C VAL A 55 5.42 1.34 4.46
N THR A 56 4.14 1.02 4.60
CA THR A 56 3.04 1.94 4.36
C THR A 56 2.52 2.46 5.70
N ILE A 57 2.40 3.77 5.83
CA ILE A 57 1.95 4.47 7.05
C ILE A 57 0.59 5.11 6.75
N LEU A 58 -0.43 4.68 7.49
CA LEU A 58 -1.80 5.17 7.38
C LEU A 58 -2.18 5.94 8.64
N THR A 59 -2.64 7.18 8.47
CA THR A 59 -3.18 8.00 9.56
C THR A 59 -4.67 8.22 9.31
N PHE A 60 -5.51 7.94 10.31
CA PHE A 60 -6.97 8.10 10.23
C PHE A 60 -7.43 9.35 10.98
N GLU A 61 -8.49 10.00 10.50
CA GLU A 61 -9.14 11.12 11.17
C GLU A 61 -10.35 10.65 12.00
N LEU A 62 -10.88 11.52 12.86
CA LEU A 62 -12.03 11.23 13.74
C LEU A 62 -13.37 11.11 13.02
N THR A 63 -13.43 11.48 11.74
CA THR A 63 -14.65 11.35 10.94
C THR A 63 -14.90 9.88 10.62
N GLU A 64 -16.17 9.46 10.51
CA GLU A 64 -16.58 8.07 10.20
C GLU A 64 -16.19 7.60 8.77
N THR A 65 -15.19 8.21 8.16
CA THR A 65 -14.68 7.74 6.88
C THR A 65 -13.77 6.54 7.13
N ARG A 66 -14.01 5.46 6.38
CA ARG A 66 -13.20 4.23 6.46
C ARG A 66 -11.83 4.37 5.76
N PHE A 67 -11.49 5.59 5.34
CA PHE A 67 -10.30 5.89 4.54
C PHE A 67 -9.27 6.62 5.40
N PRO A 68 -7.97 6.37 5.17
CA PRO A 68 -6.92 7.12 5.85
C PRO A 68 -6.95 8.59 5.39
N ALA A 69 -6.89 9.52 6.34
CA ALA A 69 -6.71 10.93 6.08
C ALA A 69 -5.35 11.24 5.44
N ARG A 70 -4.34 10.41 5.74
CA ARG A 70 -3.04 10.47 5.08
C ARG A 70 -2.43 9.09 4.86
N VAL A 71 -1.86 8.93 3.67
CA VAL A 71 -1.02 7.79 3.30
C VAL A 71 0.39 8.31 3.09
N CYS A 72 1.35 7.69 3.77
CA CYS A 72 2.77 7.98 3.64
C CYS A 72 3.57 6.68 3.47
N GLY A 73 4.76 6.80 2.89
CA GLY A 73 5.75 5.74 2.91
C GLY A 73 6.72 5.89 4.08
N GLY A 74 7.46 4.82 4.37
CA GLY A 74 8.59 4.84 5.28
C GLY A 74 9.52 3.65 5.05
N VAL A 75 10.55 3.57 5.88
CA VAL A 75 11.49 2.45 5.87
C VAL A 75 11.74 1.92 7.28
N LEU A 76 11.69 0.59 7.44
CA LEU A 76 12.05 -0.11 8.68
C LEU A 76 13.57 -0.08 8.84
N VAL A 77 14.07 0.75 9.75
CA VAL A 77 15.52 0.90 10.03
C VAL A 77 15.99 0.01 11.17
N ALA A 78 15.07 -0.44 12.03
CA ALA A 78 15.29 -1.47 13.03
C ALA A 78 13.96 -2.14 13.41
N ARG A 79 14.00 -3.22 14.21
CA ARG A 79 12.81 -4.06 14.54
C ARG A 79 11.56 -3.30 14.97
N GLN A 80 11.72 -2.13 15.59
CA GLN A 80 10.62 -1.30 16.11
C GLN A 80 10.76 0.18 15.71
N TRP A 81 11.61 0.47 14.71
CA TRP A 81 11.90 1.84 14.29
C TRP A 81 11.66 2.00 12.79
N VAL A 82 10.79 2.95 12.47
CA VAL A 82 10.48 3.36 11.10
C VAL A 82 10.95 4.79 10.89
N LEU A 83 11.68 5.02 9.81
CA LEU A 83 12.06 6.35 9.35
C LEU A 83 11.08 6.82 8.27
N THR A 84 10.58 8.04 8.41
CA THR A 84 9.68 8.70 7.46
C THR A 84 9.84 10.23 7.53
N ALA A 85 9.11 10.97 6.71
CA ALA A 85 9.16 12.43 6.68
C ALA A 85 8.31 13.05 7.81
N GLY A 86 8.83 14.08 8.48
CA GLY A 86 8.07 14.83 9.50
C GLY A 86 6.76 15.45 8.98
N SER A 87 6.71 15.78 7.69
CA SER A 87 5.50 16.30 7.03
C SER A 87 4.34 15.30 6.99
N CYS A 88 4.59 14.01 7.21
CA CYS A 88 3.53 13.01 7.34
C CYS A 88 2.68 13.22 8.60
N PHE A 89 3.23 13.86 9.63
CA PHE A 89 2.56 13.99 10.92
C PHE A 89 2.31 15.45 11.32
N TYR A 90 3.00 16.42 10.71
CA TYR A 90 2.89 17.83 11.07
C TYR A 90 2.51 18.68 9.86
N PHE A 91 1.25 19.13 9.83
CA PHE A 91 0.67 19.82 8.67
C PHE A 91 -0.19 21.01 9.09
N GLY A 92 0.33 22.21 8.90
CA GLY A 92 -0.43 23.48 8.93
C GLY A 92 -1.45 23.63 10.07
N LEU A 93 -2.59 24.26 9.73
CA LEU A 93 -3.61 24.75 10.66
C LEU A 93 -4.43 23.64 11.37
N SER A 94 -4.34 22.38 10.94
CA SER A 94 -5.20 21.27 11.42
C SER A 94 -4.52 20.30 12.38
N GLY A 95 -3.35 20.64 12.91
CA GLY A 95 -2.76 19.91 14.03
C GLY A 95 -1.89 18.71 13.64
N SER A 96 -1.30 18.11 14.68
CA SER A 96 -0.41 16.95 14.58
C SER A 96 -1.24 15.68 14.40
N ALA A 97 -0.75 14.74 13.60
CA ALA A 97 -1.29 13.39 13.55
C ALA A 97 -1.22 12.74 14.94
N ASP A 98 -2.30 12.06 15.30
CA ASP A 98 -2.38 11.33 16.57
C ASP A 98 -1.70 9.96 16.43
N VAL A 99 -0.81 9.67 17.37
CA VAL A 99 -0.13 8.38 17.51
C VAL A 99 -1.15 7.23 17.56
N ALA A 100 -2.25 7.40 18.30
CA ALA A 100 -3.29 6.37 18.45
C ALA A 100 -4.02 6.05 17.15
N ARG A 101 -4.02 6.98 16.19
CA ARG A 101 -4.68 6.85 14.88
C ARG A 101 -3.72 6.49 13.76
N THR A 102 -2.46 6.22 14.07
CA THR A 102 -1.44 5.87 13.09
C THR A 102 -1.21 4.37 13.07
N ARG A 103 -1.23 3.77 11.88
CA ARG A 103 -0.93 2.35 11.64
C ARG A 103 0.19 2.21 10.63
N VAL A 104 1.08 1.27 10.87
CA VAL A 104 2.19 0.93 9.96
C VAL A 104 1.99 -0.49 9.45
N TYR A 105 2.07 -0.65 8.14
CA TYR A 105 1.95 -1.93 7.43
C TYR A 105 3.28 -2.25 6.79
N LEU A 106 3.74 -3.48 6.99
CA LEU A 106 4.85 -4.02 6.20
C LEU A 106 4.30 -4.44 4.83
N GLU A 107 5.05 -4.27 3.75
CA GLU A 107 4.55 -4.61 2.40
C GLU A 107 4.21 -6.11 2.21
N GLU A 108 4.70 -6.97 3.11
CA GLU A 108 4.32 -8.39 3.18
C GLU A 108 2.88 -8.58 3.71
N GLU A 109 2.36 -7.61 4.46
CA GLU A 109 1.01 -7.56 5.00
C GLU A 109 0.09 -6.88 3.97
N ASN A 110 -0.37 -7.65 2.98
CA ASN A 110 -1.23 -7.17 1.89
C ASN A 110 -2.38 -6.23 2.37
N PRO A 111 -2.33 -4.92 2.08
CA PRO A 111 -3.37 -3.98 2.51
C PRO A 111 -4.63 -4.03 1.63
N THR A 112 -4.68 -4.86 0.57
CA THR A 112 -5.81 -4.92 -0.38
C THR A 112 -7.01 -5.74 0.10
N GLY A 113 -6.98 -6.26 1.33
CA GLY A 113 -8.13 -6.86 1.99
C GLY A 113 -9.08 -5.80 2.53
N GLY A 114 -9.98 -5.29 1.68
CA GLY A 114 -11.10 -4.46 2.11
C GLY A 114 -11.80 -5.11 3.30
N ASN A 115 -11.76 -4.43 4.45
CA ASN A 115 -12.35 -4.74 5.76
C ASN A 115 -11.43 -5.31 6.86
N GLU A 116 -10.15 -5.61 6.62
CA GLU A 116 -9.23 -6.03 7.69
C GLU A 116 -7.91 -5.24 7.72
N ALA A 117 -8.02 -3.91 7.86
CA ALA A 117 -6.96 -3.05 8.37
C ALA A 117 -6.54 -3.39 9.84
N ARG A 118 -6.73 -4.64 10.28
CA ARG A 118 -6.36 -5.18 11.59
C ARG A 118 -4.93 -5.71 11.65
N GLY A 119 -4.24 -5.85 10.52
CA GLY A 119 -2.85 -6.32 10.47
C GLY A 119 -1.79 -5.27 10.82
N GLY A 120 -2.10 -3.98 10.65
CA GLY A 120 -1.11 -2.92 10.83
C GLY A 120 -0.68 -2.73 12.29
N ARG A 121 0.62 -2.52 12.50
CA ARG A 121 1.23 -2.25 13.81
C ARG A 121 0.86 -0.86 14.30
N GLY A 122 0.53 -0.77 15.58
CA GLY A 122 0.33 0.51 16.26
C GLY A 122 1.66 1.24 16.47
N VAL A 123 1.61 2.56 16.50
CA VAL A 123 2.77 3.42 16.79
C VAL A 123 2.76 3.77 18.27
N LEU A 124 3.93 3.71 18.93
CA LEU A 124 4.09 4.10 20.33
C LEU A 124 4.42 5.60 20.49
N GLY A 125 5.15 6.15 19.52
CA GLY A 125 5.55 7.56 19.53
C GLY A 125 6.03 8.02 18.16
N ILE A 126 5.89 9.32 17.90
CA ILE A 126 6.37 9.99 16.70
C ILE A 126 7.43 11.00 17.15
N TYR A 127 8.67 10.78 16.71
CA TYR A 127 9.82 11.64 17.05
C TYR A 127 10.23 12.43 15.82
N THR A 128 9.98 13.73 15.84
CA THR A 128 10.36 14.62 14.75
C THR A 128 11.62 15.39 15.11
N HIS A 129 12.45 15.67 14.12
CA HIS A 129 13.68 16.43 14.32
C HIS A 129 13.37 17.82 14.91
N GLY A 130 14.11 18.25 15.94
CA GLY A 130 13.81 19.47 16.69
C GLY A 130 13.86 20.77 15.86
N SER A 131 14.57 20.77 14.72
CA SER A 131 14.59 21.91 13.79
C SER A 131 13.51 21.85 12.70
N TYR A 132 12.67 20.80 12.69
CA TYR A 132 11.59 20.69 11.71
C TYR A 132 10.51 21.73 12.02
N GLN A 133 10.27 22.66 11.08
CA GLN A 133 9.39 23.81 11.31
C GLN A 133 7.94 23.61 10.84
N GLY A 134 7.62 22.45 10.23
CA GLY A 134 6.28 22.20 9.69
C GLY A 134 5.84 23.16 8.58
N GLY A 135 4.64 22.93 8.03
CA GLY A 135 4.01 23.79 7.02
C GLY A 135 3.43 25.09 7.62
N PHE A 136 3.72 26.21 6.92
CA PHE A 136 3.53 27.64 7.25
C PHE A 136 4.37 28.17 8.41
N ARG A 137 5.54 28.76 8.08
CA ARG A 137 6.29 29.63 8.97
C ARG A 137 5.35 30.70 9.54
N ARG A 138 5.33 30.87 10.87
CA ARG A 138 4.82 32.10 11.46
C ARG A 138 5.60 33.25 10.83
N VAL A 139 4.94 34.05 10.01
CA VAL A 139 5.38 35.43 9.81
C VAL A 139 5.37 36.03 11.22
N ARG A 140 6.52 36.46 11.74
CA ARG A 140 6.52 37.33 12.92
C ARG A 140 5.71 38.56 12.52
N ALA A 141 4.47 38.65 12.95
CA ALA A 141 3.82 39.96 13.08
C ALA A 141 4.61 40.67 14.17
N GLY A 142 5.58 41.49 13.77
CA GLY A 142 6.12 42.51 14.65
C GLY A 142 5.00 43.50 14.91
N LEU A 143 4.51 43.53 16.15
CA LEU A 143 3.85 44.71 16.67
C LEU A 143 4.97 45.54 17.34
N LEU A 144 5.32 46.64 16.67
CA LEU A 144 5.82 47.83 17.35
C LEU A 144 4.68 48.42 18.18
#